data_AF-A0A9P8TN51-F1
#
_entry.id   AF-A0A9P8TN51-F1
#
_cell.length_a   1.000
_cell.length_b   1.000
_cell.length_c   1.000
_cell.angle_alpha   90.00
_cell.angle_beta   90.00
_cell.angle_gamma   90.00
#
_symmetry.space_group_name_H-M   'P 1'
#
loop_
_entity.id
_entity.type
_entity.pdbx_description
1 polymer ?
#
loop_
_entity_poly.entity_id
_entity_poly.type
_entity_poly.pdbx_seq_one_letter_code
_entity_poly.pdbx_strand_id
1 'polypeptide(L)'
;MAQQPLKVKSKEKTRITKKQQNPRAAAPRIIKPKNNKKNLQTISKVGKSYSVTASTEKLISSRVGHLEILKGSRRELEKEEKLKKKAAAEKAK
;
A
#
# COMPACT_ATOMS: atom_id res chain seq x y z
N MET A 1 55.30 -18.19 38.43
CA MET A 1 55.01 -19.49 37.79
C MET A 1 54.44 -19.23 36.40
N ALA A 2 55.13 -19.66 35.34
CA ALA A 2 54.61 -19.52 33.97
C ALA A 2 53.65 -20.68 33.69
N GLN A 3 52.39 -20.36 33.35
CA GLN A 3 51.37 -21.34 32.97
C GLN A 3 51.76 -21.96 31.63
N GLN A 4 51.98 -23.28 31.60
CA GLN A 4 52.25 -24.00 30.36
C GLN A 4 51.04 -23.93 29.43
N PRO A 5 51.24 -23.80 28.10
CA PRO A 5 50.14 -23.65 27.15
C PRO A 5 49.23 -24.88 27.17
N LEU A 6 47.92 -24.67 27.25
CA LEU A 6 46.94 -25.76 27.16
C LEU A 6 47.06 -26.44 25.79
N LYS A 7 47.31 -27.75 25.80
CA LYS A 7 47.28 -28.61 24.61
C LYS A 7 45.83 -28.75 24.13
N VAL A 8 45.39 -27.83 23.27
CA VAL A 8 44.08 -27.91 22.63
C VAL A 8 44.15 -28.97 21.52
N LYS A 9 43.27 -29.97 21.57
CA LYS A 9 43.17 -31.01 20.54
C LYS A 9 42.81 -30.36 19.20
N SER A 10 43.53 -30.71 18.14
CA SER A 10 43.21 -30.27 16.78
C SER A 10 41.82 -30.77 16.39
N LYS A 11 40.98 -29.90 15.81
CA LYS A 11 39.66 -30.29 15.33
C LYS A 11 39.79 -31.42 14.31
N GLU A 12 39.12 -32.54 14.57
CA GLU A 12 39.08 -33.67 13.64
C GLU A 12 38.43 -33.27 12.31
N LYS A 13 38.97 -33.80 11.22
CA LYS A 13 38.43 -33.57 9.87
C LYS A 13 37.06 -34.25 9.79
N THR A 14 35.98 -33.47 9.87
CA THR A 14 34.63 -33.99 9.66
C THR A 14 34.48 -34.52 8.25
N ARG A 15 33.88 -35.70 8.10
CA ARG A 15 33.58 -36.32 6.81
C ARG A 15 32.68 -35.37 6.01
N ILE A 16 33.21 -34.80 4.94
CA ILE A 16 32.44 -33.99 3.99
C ILE A 16 31.37 -34.90 3.38
N THR A 17 30.11 -34.70 3.78
CA THR A 17 29.00 -35.45 3.19
C THR A 17 28.77 -34.93 1.77
N LYS A 18 28.44 -35.84 0.83
CA LYS A 18 28.17 -35.48 -0.58
C LYS A 18 27.01 -34.49 -0.76
N LYS A 19 26.23 -34.22 0.29
CA LYS A 19 25.10 -33.28 0.32
C LYS A 19 25.39 -32.11 1.26
N GLN A 20 26.50 -31.42 1.06
CA GLN A 20 26.76 -30.16 1.76
C GLN A 20 25.80 -29.08 1.26
N GLN A 21 24.74 -28.80 2.02
CA GLN A 21 23.72 -27.79 1.70
C GLN A 21 24.17 -26.34 1.94
N ASN A 22 25.35 -26.14 2.53
CA ASN A 22 25.86 -24.80 2.80
C ASN A 22 26.49 -24.20 1.53
N PRO A 23 26.03 -23.04 1.05
CA PRO A 23 26.63 -22.38 -0.10
C PRO A 23 28.09 -21.99 0.18
N ARG A 24 28.91 -21.97 -0.87
CA ARG A 24 30.29 -21.47 -0.79
C ARG A 24 30.30 -19.99 -0.37
N ALA A 25 31.37 -19.52 0.26
CA ALA A 25 31.49 -18.12 0.72
C ALA A 25 31.32 -17.09 -0.42
N ALA A 26 31.78 -17.43 -1.63
CA ALA A 26 31.63 -16.60 -2.83
C ALA A 26 30.34 -16.86 -3.63
N ALA A 27 29.41 -17.66 -3.10
CA ALA A 27 28.15 -17.92 -3.80
C ALA A 27 27.25 -16.67 -3.80
N PRO A 28 26.53 -16.39 -4.90
CA PRO A 28 25.58 -15.28 -4.94
C PRO A 28 24.49 -15.46 -3.88
N ARG A 29 24.17 -14.39 -3.16
CA ARG A 29 23.12 -14.41 -2.12
C ARG A 29 21.75 -14.58 -2.77
N ILE A 30 20.97 -15.54 -2.29
CA ILE A 30 19.59 -15.74 -2.74
C ILE A 30 18.69 -14.72 -2.01
N ILE A 31 18.40 -13.60 -2.66
CA ILE A 31 17.48 -12.55 -2.16
C ILE A 31 16.04 -12.91 -2.55
N LYS A 32 15.61 -14.14 -2.25
CA LYS A 32 14.22 -14.54 -2.45
C LYS A 32 13.55 -14.71 -1.08
N PRO A 33 12.29 -14.28 -0.94
CA PRO A 33 11.58 -14.51 0.31
C PRO A 33 11.48 -16.00 0.59
N LYS A 34 11.80 -16.41 1.81
CA LYS A 34 11.72 -17.83 2.22
C LYS A 34 10.30 -18.40 2.08
N ASN A 35 9.28 -17.54 2.22
CA ASN A 35 7.87 -17.91 2.18
C ASN A 35 7.13 -17.10 1.10
N ASN A 36 7.09 -17.61 -0.14
CA ASN A 36 6.40 -16.97 -1.27
C ASN A 36 4.91 -16.69 -0.99
N LYS A 37 4.23 -17.58 -0.24
CA LYS A 37 2.80 -17.48 0.06
C LYS A 37 2.41 -16.27 0.92
N LYS A 38 3.24 -15.91 1.91
CA LYS A 38 2.95 -14.80 2.84
C LYS A 38 3.12 -13.43 2.17
N ASN A 39 4.12 -13.30 1.29
CA ASN A 39 4.38 -12.03 0.60
C ASN A 39 3.43 -11.77 -0.56
N LEU A 40 2.96 -12.80 -1.28
CA LEU A 40 1.90 -12.61 -2.29
C LEU A 40 0.61 -12.06 -1.68
N GLN A 41 0.24 -12.54 -0.47
CA GLN A 41 -0.97 -12.10 0.23
C GLN A 41 -0.86 -10.67 0.78
N THR A 42 0.33 -10.20 1.11
CA THR A 42 0.53 -8.80 1.52
C THR A 42 0.56 -7.88 0.31
N ILE A 43 1.21 -8.27 -0.78
CA ILE A 43 1.24 -7.51 -2.04
C ILE A 43 -0.18 -7.33 -2.61
N SER A 44 -1.01 -8.39 -2.59
CA SER A 44 -2.40 -8.31 -3.06
C SER A 44 -3.32 -7.43 -2.18
N LYS A 45 -2.97 -7.22 -0.91
CA LYS A 45 -3.66 -6.29 -0.01
C LYS A 45 -3.22 -4.85 -0.25
N VAL A 46 -1.92 -4.62 -0.48
CA VAL A 46 -1.38 -3.28 -0.79
C VAL A 46 -2.00 -2.70 -2.05
N GLY A 47 -2.24 -3.52 -3.10
CA GLY A 47 -2.93 -3.05 -4.31
C GLY A 47 -4.38 -2.59 -4.09
N LYS A 48 -5.05 -3.04 -3.02
CA LYS A 48 -6.44 -2.68 -2.69
C LYS A 48 -6.56 -1.48 -1.76
N SER A 49 -5.62 -1.32 -0.82
CA SER A 49 -5.62 -0.20 0.13
C SER A 49 -5.03 1.10 -0.43
N TYR A 50 -4.22 1.02 -1.51
CA TYR A 50 -3.56 2.18 -2.14
C TYR A 50 -4.13 2.60 -3.49
N SER A 51 -5.35 2.14 -3.84
CA SER A 51 -6.07 2.72 -4.97
C SER A 51 -6.47 4.16 -4.60
N VAL A 52 -5.59 5.11 -4.93
CA VAL A 52 -5.83 6.55 -4.79
C VAL A 52 -7.17 6.90 -5.42
N THR A 53 -7.51 6.28 -6.55
CA THR A 53 -8.79 6.43 -7.25
C THR A 53 -9.99 6.09 -6.37
N ALA A 54 -10.04 4.90 -5.74
CA ALA A 54 -11.17 4.52 -4.89
C ALA A 54 -11.34 5.43 -3.66
N SER A 55 -10.23 5.90 -3.07
CA SER A 55 -10.28 6.85 -1.96
C SER A 55 -10.76 8.22 -2.42
N THR A 56 -10.30 8.70 -3.58
CA THR A 56 -10.73 9.97 -4.16
C THR A 56 -12.19 9.93 -4.62
N GLU A 57 -12.65 8.82 -5.21
CA GLU A 57 -14.04 8.64 -5.63
C GLU A 57 -14.97 8.70 -4.43
N LYS A 58 -14.65 7.99 -3.33
CA LYS A 58 -15.42 8.05 -2.09
C LYS A 58 -15.49 9.47 -1.51
N LEU A 59 -14.37 10.20 -1.54
CA LEU A 59 -14.28 11.57 -1.03
C LEU A 59 -15.01 12.60 -1.92
N ILE A 60 -14.99 12.38 -3.24
CA ILE A 60 -15.76 13.19 -4.20
C ILE A 60 -17.26 12.92 -3.98
N SER A 61 -17.69 11.67 -3.89
CA SER A 61 -19.10 11.32 -3.66
C SER A 61 -19.64 11.86 -2.34
N SER A 62 -18.86 11.81 -1.26
CA SER A 62 -19.29 12.36 0.04
C SER A 62 -19.42 13.89 0.02
N ARG A 63 -18.49 14.58 -0.64
CA ARG A 63 -18.56 16.03 -0.81
C ARG A 63 -19.69 16.45 -1.73
N VAL A 64 -19.88 15.80 -2.88
CA VAL A 64 -20.95 16.11 -3.82
C VAL A 64 -22.32 15.87 -3.18
N GLY A 65 -22.55 14.74 -2.52
CA GLY A 65 -23.81 14.48 -1.84
C GLY A 65 -24.09 15.47 -0.69
N HIS A 66 -23.08 15.84 0.10
CA HIS A 66 -23.26 16.87 1.13
C HIS A 66 -23.54 18.26 0.55
N LEU A 67 -22.92 18.60 -0.59
CA LEU A 67 -23.16 19.85 -1.29
C LEU A 67 -24.56 19.91 -1.90
N GLU A 68 -25.10 18.79 -2.38
CA GLU A 68 -26.50 18.72 -2.83
C GLU A 68 -27.48 19.02 -1.70
N ILE A 69 -27.18 18.58 -0.46
CA ILE A 69 -28.00 18.88 0.71
C ILE A 69 -27.88 20.36 1.12
N LEU A 70 -26.66 20.93 1.09
CA LEU A 70 -26.43 22.30 1.54
C LEU A 70 -26.79 23.38 0.51
N LYS A 71 -26.52 23.12 -0.77
CA LYS A 71 -26.66 24.10 -1.86
C LYS A 71 -27.83 23.78 -2.80
N GLY A 72 -28.48 22.63 -2.65
CA GLY A 72 -29.49 22.14 -3.58
C GLY A 72 -28.88 21.45 -4.80
N SER A 73 -29.69 20.64 -5.49
CA SER A 73 -29.28 19.99 -6.72
C SER A 73 -29.12 21.00 -7.86
N ARG A 74 -28.27 20.70 -8.86
CA ARG A 74 -28.07 21.57 -10.03
C ARG A 74 -29.38 21.92 -10.74
N ARG A 75 -30.33 20.99 -10.79
CA ARG A 75 -31.65 21.19 -11.40
C ARG A 75 -32.51 22.18 -10.62
N GLU A 76 -32.42 22.20 -9.30
CA GLU A 76 -33.13 23.16 -8.45
C GLU A 76 -32.53 24.55 -8.60
N LEU A 77 -31.19 24.66 -8.56
CA LEU A 77 -30.48 25.91 -8.78
C LEU A 77 -30.80 26.53 -10.15
N GLU A 78 -30.79 25.74 -11.22
CA GLU A 78 -31.13 26.21 -12.56
C GLU A 78 -32.61 26.66 -12.67
N LYS A 79 -33.52 26.01 -11.93
CA LYS A 79 -34.93 26.43 -11.87
C LYS A 79 -35.08 27.74 -11.08
N GLU A 80 -34.43 27.86 -9.94
CA GLU A 80 -34.43 29.08 -9.13
C GLU A 80 -33.85 30.27 -9.89
N GLU A 81 -32.74 30.08 -10.61
CA GLU A 81 -32.15 31.14 -11.43
C GLU A 81 -33.10 31.59 -12.56
N LYS A 82 -33.77 30.64 -13.22
CA LYS A 82 -34.77 30.97 -14.25
C LYS A 82 -35.95 31.74 -13.66
N LEU A 83 -36.43 31.36 -12.48
CA LEU A 83 -37.51 32.07 -11.79
C LEU A 83 -37.07 33.47 -11.36
N LYS A 84 -35.87 33.62 -10.78
CA LYS A 84 -35.29 34.92 -10.42
C LYS A 84 -35.13 35.83 -11.64
N LYS A 85 -34.67 35.31 -12.78
CA LYS A 85 -34.54 36.08 -14.03
C LYS A 85 -35.90 36.52 -14.58
N LYS A 86 -36.92 35.66 -14.55
CA LYS A 86 -38.29 36.02 -14.96
C LYS A 86 -38.88 37.11 -14.05
N ALA A 87 -38.75 36.96 -12.74
CA ALA A 87 -39.23 37.95 -11.78
C ALA A 87 -38.49 39.29 -11.89
N ALA A 88 -37.18 39.27 -12.19
CA ALA A 88 -36.41 40.49 -12.44
C ALA A 88 -36.83 41.18 -13.75
N ALA A 89 -37.10 40.42 -14.81
CA ALA A 89 -37.58 40.96 -16.09
C ALA A 89 -38.99 41.55 -15.98
N GLU A 90 -39.86 40.94 -15.17
CA GLU A 90 -41.21 41.44 -14.90
C GLU A 90 -41.19 42.73 -14.05
N LYS A 91 -40.28 42.85 -13.09
CA LYS A 91 -40.10 44.08 -12.29
C LYS A 91 -39.45 45.23 -13.05
N ALA A 92 -38.73 44.94 -14.13
CA ALA A 92 -38.08 45.94 -14.98
C ALA A 92 -39.00 46.47 -16.10
N LYS A 93 -40.22 45.93 -16.21
CA LYS A 93 -41.22 46.28 -17.21
C LYS A 93 -42.30 47.15 -16.59
#